data_AF-A0A0U2UGY7-F1
#
_entry.id   AF-A0A0U2UGY7-F1
#
_cell.length_a   1.000
_cell.length_b   1.000
_cell.length_c   1.000
_cell.angle_alpha   90.00
_cell.angle_beta   90.00
_cell.angle_gamma   90.00
#
_symmetry.space_group_name_H-M   'P 1'
#
loop_
_entity.id
_entity.type
_entity.pdbx_description
1 polymer ?
#
loop_
_entity_poly.entity_id
_entity_poly.type
_entity_poly.pdbx_seq_one_letter_code
_entity_poly.pdbx_strand_id
1 'polypeptide(L)'
;MAKQGRRVYYELSTGNCILITAQVEGDFIPTTIDDDFAHYEKLKERVRETVGVIELEYGEYDEDFARSSGNVRVDTKTQQILFSYPDPNEPEQPPVYRPPLTEEVTALNEQIATLLIDSAAKDIRLQQQDAIIADLMLQVATLQTASGGGGA
;
A
#
# COMPACT_ATOMS: atom_id res chain seq x y z
N MET A 1 -30.21 -1.84 -12.15
CA MET A 1 -29.29 -2.98 -12.16
C MET A 1 -28.59 -3.02 -10.82
N ALA A 2 -28.71 -4.11 -10.09
CA ALA A 2 -27.94 -4.37 -8.89
C ALA A 2 -26.49 -4.69 -9.27
N LYS A 3 -25.55 -4.39 -8.36
CA LYS A 3 -24.13 -4.71 -8.48
C LYS A 3 -23.67 -5.35 -7.18
N GLN A 4 -22.88 -6.40 -7.29
CA GLN A 4 -22.22 -7.05 -6.16
C GLN A 4 -20.80 -7.37 -6.56
N GLY A 5 -19.83 -6.84 -5.81
CA GLY A 5 -18.42 -7.13 -6.03
C GLY A 5 -18.05 -8.53 -5.54
N ARG A 6 -16.76 -8.86 -5.68
CA ARG A 6 -16.24 -10.16 -5.29
C ARG A 6 -16.22 -10.27 -3.77
N ARG A 7 -16.41 -11.48 -3.27
CA ARG A 7 -16.10 -11.85 -1.89
C ARG A 7 -14.91 -12.77 -1.87
N VAL A 8 -13.91 -12.41 -1.06
CA VAL A 8 -12.72 -13.23 -0.83
C VAL A 8 -12.88 -13.90 0.52
N TYR A 9 -13.15 -15.19 0.50
CA TYR A 9 -13.21 -16.04 1.68
C TYR A 9 -11.84 -16.64 1.96
N TYR A 10 -11.37 -16.54 3.19
CA TYR A 10 -10.03 -16.96 3.57
C TYR A 10 -10.02 -17.59 4.97
N GLU A 11 -9.01 -18.42 5.23
CA GLU A 11 -8.81 -19.01 6.54
C GLU A 11 -8.15 -17.99 7.49
N LEU A 12 -8.78 -17.71 8.63
CA LEU A 12 -8.30 -16.70 9.58
C LEU A 12 -6.92 -17.00 10.15
N SER A 13 -6.56 -18.29 10.31
CA SER A 13 -5.29 -18.70 10.89
C SER A 13 -4.10 -18.52 9.95
N THR A 14 -4.31 -18.66 8.64
CA THR A 14 -3.20 -18.72 7.67
C THR A 14 -3.27 -17.64 6.59
N GLY A 15 -4.42 -17.00 6.41
CA GLY A 15 -4.63 -16.06 5.31
C GLY A 15 -4.81 -16.74 3.96
N ASN A 16 -4.91 -18.07 3.92
CA ASN A 16 -5.09 -18.83 2.69
C ASN A 16 -6.47 -18.57 2.12
N CYS A 17 -6.53 -18.18 0.85
CA CYS A 17 -7.78 -18.01 0.13
C CYS A 17 -8.48 -19.38 -0.07
N ILE A 18 -9.75 -19.44 0.31
CA ILE A 18 -10.62 -20.62 0.21
C ILE A 18 -11.46 -20.52 -1.08
N LEU A 19 -12.09 -19.37 -1.28
CA LEU A 19 -13.00 -19.11 -2.38
C LEU A 19 -12.99 -17.61 -2.72
N ILE A 20 -13.01 -17.31 -4.01
CA ILE A 20 -13.29 -15.97 -4.53
C ILE A 20 -14.58 -16.08 -5.34
N THR A 21 -15.62 -15.34 -4.96
CA THR A 21 -16.84 -15.28 -5.76
C THR A 21 -16.64 -14.36 -6.97
N ALA A 22 -17.38 -14.62 -8.05
CA ALA A 22 -17.40 -13.70 -9.18
C ALA A 22 -18.20 -12.44 -8.82
N GLN A 23 -17.83 -11.31 -9.41
CA GLN A 23 -18.68 -10.12 -9.37
C GLN A 23 -19.85 -10.25 -10.36
N VAL A 24 -20.98 -9.64 -10.02
CA VAL A 24 -22.20 -9.72 -10.83
C VAL A 24 -22.89 -8.36 -10.94
N GLU A 25 -23.43 -8.09 -12.12
CA GLU A 25 -24.23 -6.91 -12.44
C GLU A 25 -25.48 -7.35 -13.22
N GLY A 26 -26.66 -6.86 -12.85
CA GLY A 26 -27.89 -7.19 -13.57
C GLY A 26 -29.15 -7.03 -12.74
N ASP A 27 -30.18 -7.77 -13.11
CA ASP A 27 -31.45 -7.86 -12.38
C ASP A 27 -31.46 -9.13 -11.52
N PHE A 28 -30.88 -9.03 -10.33
CA PHE A 28 -30.77 -10.12 -9.38
C PHE A 28 -30.88 -9.58 -7.94
N ILE A 29 -31.12 -10.48 -7.00
CA ILE A 29 -31.12 -10.18 -5.57
C ILE A 29 -29.70 -10.49 -5.05
N PRO A 30 -28.99 -9.52 -4.45
CA PRO A 30 -27.67 -9.76 -3.88
C PRO A 30 -27.67 -10.92 -2.89
N THR A 31 -26.66 -11.80 -3.01
CA THR A 31 -26.52 -12.92 -2.08
C THR A 31 -25.95 -12.45 -0.77
N THR A 32 -26.31 -13.08 0.33
CA THR A 32 -25.68 -12.87 1.63
C THR A 32 -24.49 -13.81 1.82
N ILE A 33 -23.67 -13.55 2.84
CA ILE A 33 -22.58 -14.47 3.19
C ILE A 33 -23.14 -15.85 3.58
N ASP A 34 -24.27 -15.89 4.29
CA ASP A 34 -24.88 -17.15 4.69
C ASP A 34 -25.40 -17.95 3.48
N ASP A 35 -25.91 -17.26 2.45
CA ASP A 35 -26.26 -17.90 1.17
C ASP A 35 -25.03 -18.54 0.52
N ASP A 36 -23.88 -17.85 0.55
CA ASP A 36 -22.63 -18.38 0.00
C ASP A 36 -22.18 -19.63 0.77
N PHE A 37 -22.25 -19.63 2.11
CA PHE A 37 -21.95 -20.82 2.93
C PHE A 37 -22.93 -21.98 2.67
N ALA A 38 -24.20 -21.68 2.37
CA ALA A 38 -25.19 -22.70 2.00
C ALA A 38 -25.01 -23.22 0.56
N HIS A 39 -24.36 -22.47 -0.32
CA HIS A 39 -24.21 -22.81 -1.73
C HIS A 39 -22.87 -23.49 -2.06
N TYR A 40 -21.75 -22.94 -1.57
CA TYR A 40 -20.42 -23.39 -1.97
C TYR A 40 -19.88 -24.50 -1.08
N GLU A 41 -19.63 -25.68 -1.68
CA GLU A 41 -19.08 -26.85 -0.97
C GLU A 41 -17.77 -26.54 -0.23
N LYS A 42 -16.87 -25.74 -0.83
CA LYS A 42 -15.62 -25.30 -0.19
C LYS A 42 -15.81 -24.56 1.13
N LEU A 43 -16.95 -23.90 1.32
CA LEU A 43 -17.30 -23.19 2.54
C LEU A 43 -18.06 -24.09 3.53
N LYS A 44 -18.91 -25.00 3.04
CA LYS A 44 -19.63 -25.98 3.87
C LYS A 44 -18.71 -26.91 4.66
N GLU A 45 -17.56 -27.23 4.10
CA GLU A 45 -16.53 -28.05 4.74
C GLU A 45 -15.78 -27.34 5.88
N ARG A 46 -16.08 -26.05 6.13
CA ARG A 46 -15.37 -25.22 7.10
C ARG A 46 -16.25 -24.86 8.29
N VAL A 47 -15.60 -24.62 9.43
CA VAL A 47 -16.24 -24.02 10.61
C VAL A 47 -16.36 -22.52 10.35
N ARG A 48 -17.58 -21.96 10.43
CA ARG A 48 -17.90 -20.58 10.04
C ARG A 48 -16.99 -19.56 10.72
N GLU A 49 -16.67 -19.79 11.99
CA GLU A 49 -15.86 -18.93 12.86
C GLU A 49 -14.37 -18.94 12.49
N THR A 50 -13.93 -19.89 11.65
CA THR A 50 -12.54 -19.99 11.16
C THR A 50 -12.32 -19.31 9.82
N VAL A 51 -13.40 -18.79 9.21
CA VAL A 51 -13.39 -18.21 7.87
C VAL A 51 -13.67 -16.71 7.94
N GLY A 52 -12.69 -15.94 7.48
CA GLY A 52 -12.84 -14.52 7.22
C GLY A 52 -13.44 -14.26 5.84
N VAL A 53 -14.03 -13.08 5.67
CA VAL A 53 -14.56 -12.61 4.38
C VAL A 53 -14.18 -11.14 4.19
N ILE A 54 -13.71 -10.81 2.99
CA ILE A 54 -13.55 -9.44 2.51
C ILE A 54 -14.57 -9.25 1.38
N GLU A 55 -15.50 -8.33 1.56
CA GLU A 55 -16.44 -7.92 0.52
C GLU A 55 -15.85 -6.72 -0.22
N LEU A 56 -15.67 -6.87 -1.52
CA LEU A 56 -15.14 -5.82 -2.39
C LEU A 56 -16.27 -5.07 -3.09
N GLU A 57 -16.00 -3.82 -3.44
CA GLU A 57 -16.87 -3.07 -4.35
C GLU A 57 -16.83 -3.66 -5.76
N TYR A 58 -17.89 -3.43 -6.53
CA TYR A 58 -17.92 -3.90 -7.92
C TYR A 58 -16.83 -3.22 -8.75
N GLY A 59 -15.99 -4.01 -9.42
CA GLY A 59 -14.82 -3.56 -10.18
C GLY A 59 -13.54 -3.36 -9.37
N GLU A 60 -13.60 -3.49 -8.04
CA GLU A 60 -12.42 -3.29 -7.20
C GLU A 60 -11.36 -4.39 -7.45
N TYR A 61 -10.12 -3.96 -7.64
CA TYR A 61 -8.94 -4.78 -7.98
C TYR A 61 -9.09 -5.65 -9.25
N ASP A 62 -9.96 -5.28 -10.21
CA ASP A 62 -10.19 -6.07 -11.42
C ASP A 62 -8.91 -6.40 -12.19
N GLU A 63 -8.02 -5.41 -12.34
CA GLU A 63 -6.72 -5.61 -13.00
C GLU A 63 -5.81 -6.56 -12.21
N ASP A 64 -5.79 -6.46 -10.88
CA ASP A 64 -4.95 -7.29 -10.03
C ASP A 64 -5.43 -8.74 -10.03
N PHE A 65 -6.74 -8.99 -9.98
CA PHE A 65 -7.31 -10.33 -10.15
C PHE A 65 -6.98 -10.92 -11.52
N ALA A 66 -7.03 -10.11 -12.59
CA ALA A 66 -6.68 -10.56 -13.92
C ALA A 66 -5.18 -10.92 -14.04
N ARG A 67 -4.29 -10.08 -13.50
CA ARG A 67 -2.84 -10.28 -13.59
C ARG A 67 -2.31 -11.36 -12.64
N SER A 68 -2.93 -11.54 -11.48
CA SER A 68 -2.53 -12.57 -10.51
C SER A 68 -2.98 -13.98 -10.88
N SER A 69 -3.81 -14.13 -11.92
CA SER A 69 -4.42 -15.42 -12.29
C SER A 69 -5.12 -16.11 -11.11
N GLY A 70 -5.68 -15.32 -10.18
CA GLY A 70 -6.35 -15.82 -8.98
C GLY A 70 -5.43 -16.26 -7.84
N ASN A 71 -4.11 -16.05 -7.93
CA ASN A 71 -3.22 -16.24 -6.79
C ASN A 71 -3.37 -15.09 -5.78
N VAL A 72 -4.24 -15.32 -4.81
CA VAL A 72 -4.63 -14.34 -3.79
C VAL A 72 -4.46 -14.93 -2.40
N ARG A 73 -4.00 -14.08 -1.48
CA ARG A 73 -3.95 -14.34 -0.03
C ARG A 73 -4.49 -13.14 0.72
N VAL A 74 -4.72 -13.32 2.02
CA VAL A 74 -5.07 -12.23 2.93
C VAL A 74 -4.01 -12.16 4.02
N ASP A 75 -3.50 -10.97 4.30
CA ASP A 75 -2.67 -10.76 5.48
C ASP A 75 -3.54 -10.87 6.74
N THR A 76 -3.21 -11.82 7.63
CA THR A 76 -4.04 -12.07 8.82
C THR A 76 -3.97 -10.98 9.88
N LYS A 77 -2.99 -10.08 9.81
CA LYS A 77 -2.82 -8.95 10.73
C LYS A 77 -3.52 -7.71 10.23
N THR A 78 -3.36 -7.38 8.95
CA THR A 78 -3.93 -6.16 8.36
C THR A 78 -5.29 -6.40 7.71
N GLN A 79 -5.67 -7.65 7.47
CA GLN A 79 -6.87 -8.05 6.74
C GLN A 79 -6.93 -7.49 5.32
N GLN A 80 -5.76 -7.20 4.73
CA GLN A 80 -5.65 -6.73 3.35
C GLN A 80 -5.43 -7.89 2.37
N ILE A 81 -5.92 -7.70 1.15
CA ILE A 81 -5.71 -8.65 0.06
C ILE A 81 -4.28 -8.52 -0.46
N LEU A 82 -3.61 -9.64 -0.62
CA LEU A 82 -2.31 -9.76 -1.25
C LEU A 82 -2.41 -10.56 -2.54
N PHE A 83 -1.76 -10.07 -3.58
CA PHE A 83 -1.72 -10.68 -4.90
C PHE A 83 -0.31 -11.19 -5.19
N SER A 84 -0.22 -12.33 -5.89
CA SER A 84 1.02 -12.78 -6.52
C SER A 84 0.89 -12.66 -8.02
N TYR A 85 1.86 -11.96 -8.63
CA TYR A 85 1.88 -11.67 -10.06
C TYR A 85 3.01 -12.50 -10.70
N PRO A 86 2.72 -13.69 -11.25
CA PRO A 86 3.75 -14.55 -11.82
C PRO A 86 4.38 -13.90 -13.06
N ASP A 87 5.70 -14.00 -13.18
CA ASP A 87 6.40 -13.60 -14.41
C ASP A 87 6.21 -14.72 -15.45
N PRO A 88 5.62 -14.43 -16.64
CA PRO A 88 5.45 -15.43 -17.68
C PRO A 88 6.78 -16.00 -18.21
N ASN A 89 7.90 -15.30 -18.02
CA ASN A 89 9.23 -15.76 -18.39
C ASN A 89 9.90 -16.62 -17.32
N GLU A 90 9.40 -16.58 -16.08
CA GLU A 90 9.98 -17.30 -14.93
C GLU A 90 8.88 -18.05 -14.12
N PRO A 91 8.17 -19.01 -14.74
CA PRO A 91 6.98 -19.64 -14.15
C PRO A 91 7.27 -20.54 -12.94
N GLU A 92 8.53 -20.94 -12.74
CA GLU A 92 8.94 -21.82 -11.63
C GLU A 92 9.27 -21.04 -10.35
N GLN A 93 9.28 -19.70 -10.38
CA GLN A 93 9.54 -18.92 -9.18
C GLN A 93 8.42 -19.12 -8.15
N PRO A 94 8.77 -19.28 -6.86
CA PRO A 94 7.78 -19.27 -5.78
C PRO A 94 6.94 -17.98 -5.81
N PRO A 95 5.62 -18.05 -5.57
CA PRO A 95 4.77 -16.87 -5.59
C PRO A 95 5.16 -15.88 -4.49
N VAL A 96 5.36 -14.62 -4.86
CA VAL A 96 5.61 -13.51 -3.94
C VAL A 96 4.32 -12.72 -3.79
N TYR A 97 3.78 -12.69 -2.58
CA TYR A 97 2.55 -11.99 -2.26
C TYR A 97 2.85 -10.56 -1.81
N ARG A 98 2.18 -9.59 -2.44
CA ARG A 98 2.32 -8.16 -2.16
C ARG A 98 0.95 -7.46 -2.26
N PRO A 99 0.83 -6.22 -1.75
CA PRO A 99 -0.40 -5.42 -1.90
C PRO A 99 -0.81 -5.25 -3.39
N PRO A 100 -2.05 -4.81 -3.64
CA PRO A 100 -2.51 -4.47 -4.99
C PRO A 100 -1.59 -3.42 -5.62
N LEU A 101 -1.35 -3.51 -6.94
CA LEU A 101 -0.37 -2.62 -7.60
C LEU A 101 -0.77 -1.14 -7.48
N THR A 102 -2.06 -0.84 -7.52
CA THR A 102 -2.57 0.53 -7.34
C THR A 102 -2.27 1.09 -5.95
N GLU A 103 -2.39 0.26 -4.91
CA GLU A 103 -2.07 0.67 -3.54
C GLU A 103 -0.57 0.84 -3.36
N GLU A 104 0.23 -0.05 -3.94
CA GLU A 104 1.69 0.03 -3.90
C GLU A 104 2.18 1.33 -4.56
N VAL A 105 1.66 1.67 -5.74
CA VAL A 105 2.00 2.92 -6.44
C VAL A 105 1.57 4.14 -5.63
N THR A 106 0.38 4.10 -5.01
CA THR A 106 -0.11 5.19 -4.17
C THR A 106 0.82 5.42 -2.97
N ALA A 107 1.14 4.36 -2.23
CA ALA A 107 2.04 4.42 -1.09
C ALA A 107 3.46 4.88 -1.49
N LEU A 108 3.96 4.44 -2.64
CA LEU A 108 5.25 4.89 -3.17
C LEU A 108 5.24 6.38 -3.53
N ASN A 109 4.16 6.86 -4.15
CA ASN A 109 4.02 8.28 -4.48
C ASN A 109 3.95 9.16 -3.23
N GLU A 110 3.26 8.71 -2.18
CA GLU A 110 3.22 9.40 -0.88
C GLU A 110 4.60 9.45 -0.20
N GLN A 111 5.36 8.36 -0.27
CA GLN A 111 6.74 8.31 0.23
C GLN A 111 7.65 9.26 -0.55
N ILE A 112 7.54 9.28 -1.88
CA ILE A 112 8.30 10.20 -2.74
C ILE A 112 7.96 11.66 -2.39
N ALA A 113 6.67 11.99 -2.24
CA ALA A 113 6.25 13.34 -1.87
C ALA A 113 6.84 13.78 -0.53
N THR A 114 6.83 12.89 0.46
CA THR A 114 7.43 13.13 1.78
C THR A 114 8.93 13.37 1.68
N LEU A 115 9.65 12.52 0.94
CA LEU A 115 11.09 12.65 0.74
C LEU A 115 11.47 13.96 0.03
N LEU A 116 10.67 14.40 -0.94
CA LEU A 116 10.89 15.68 -1.62
C LEU A 116 10.71 16.88 -0.69
N ILE A 117 9.70 16.85 0.19
CA ILE A 117 9.48 17.88 1.20
C ILE A 117 10.66 17.93 2.19
N ASP A 118 11.12 16.78 2.66
CA ASP A 118 12.25 16.68 3.57
C ASP A 118 13.55 17.20 2.94
N SER A 119 13.78 16.90 1.66
CA SER A 119 14.93 17.43 0.92
C SER A 119 14.86 18.94 0.80
N ALA A 120 13.71 19.49 0.40
CA ALA A 120 13.52 20.93 0.28
C ALA A 120 13.70 21.65 1.64
N ALA A 121 13.20 21.07 2.73
CA ALA A 121 13.37 21.60 4.08
C ALA A 121 14.85 21.60 4.52
N LYS A 122 15.63 20.58 4.15
CA LYS A 122 17.07 20.53 4.39
C LYS A 122 17.81 21.59 3.58
N ASP A 123 17.46 21.79 2.32
CA ASP A 123 18.07 22.82 1.47
C ASP A 123 17.83 24.23 2.03
N ILE A 124 16.61 24.52 2.49
CA ILE A 124 16.29 25.79 3.18
C ILE A 124 17.14 25.95 4.44
N ARG A 125 17.31 24.89 5.24
CA ARG A 125 18.14 24.94 6.45
C ARG A 125 19.62 25.19 6.12
N LEU A 126 20.13 24.58 5.05
CA LEU A 126 21.50 24.82 4.58
C LEU A 126 21.68 26.28 4.15
N GLN A 127 20.76 26.84 3.37
CA GLN A 127 20.80 28.26 2.98
C GLN A 127 20.76 29.21 4.19
N GLN A 128 19.98 28.88 5.21
CA GLN A 128 19.95 29.63 6.47
C GLN A 128 21.29 29.55 7.21
N GLN A 129 21.92 28.37 7.25
CA GLN A 129 23.24 28.20 7.86
C GLN A 129 24.31 29.01 7.11
N ASP A 130 24.29 29.00 5.77
CA ASP A 130 25.23 29.78 4.95
C ASP A 130 25.10 31.29 5.19
N ALA A 131 23.85 31.78 5.31
CA ALA A 131 23.60 33.19 5.65
C ALA A 131 24.13 33.57 7.04
N ILE A 132 23.96 32.69 8.03
CA ILE A 132 24.49 32.90 9.39
C ILE A 132 26.03 32.89 9.38
N ILE A 133 26.65 31.96 8.64
CA ILE A 133 28.10 31.91 8.51
C ILE A 133 28.62 33.20 7.88
N ALA A 134 27.98 33.68 6.81
CA ALA A 134 28.37 34.93 6.15
C ALA A 134 28.29 36.14 7.11
N ASP A 135 27.23 36.24 7.92
CA ASP A 135 27.09 37.31 8.91
C ASP A 135 28.17 37.22 10.01
N LEU A 136 28.42 36.02 10.55
CA LEU A 136 29.49 35.80 11.52
C LEU A 136 30.87 36.17 10.96
N MET A 137 31.15 35.83 9.70
CA MET A 137 32.42 36.21 9.04
C MET A 137 32.56 37.73 8.92
N LEU A 138 31.47 38.45 8.63
CA LEU A 138 31.46 39.91 8.59
C LEU A 138 31.72 40.52 9.99
N GLN A 139 31.09 39.98 11.03
CA GLN A 139 31.33 40.41 12.41
C GLN A 139 32.79 40.19 12.84
N VAL A 140 33.38 39.04 12.53
CA VAL A 140 34.79 38.76 12.83
C VAL A 140 35.73 39.74 12.12
N ALA A 141 35.47 40.05 10.84
CA ALA A 141 36.29 41.00 10.07
C ALA A 141 36.24 42.43 10.66
N THR A 142 35.05 42.88 11.10
CA THR A 142 34.91 44.20 11.73
C THR A 142 35.63 44.29 13.09
N LEU A 143 35.60 43.23 13.90
CA LEU A 143 36.34 43.18 15.17
C LEU A 143 37.86 43.19 14.97
N GLN A 144 38.38 42.49 13.95
CA GLN A 144 39.81 42.47 13.65
C GLN A 144 40.32 43.85 13.23
N THR A 145 39.58 44.57 12.37
CA THR A 145 39.95 45.92 11.93
C THR A 145 39.89 46.95 13.08
N ALA A 146 38.94 46.81 14.01
CA ALA A 146 38.87 47.66 15.21
C ALA A 146 40.05 47.44 16.18
N SER A 147 40.62 46.23 16.25
CA SER A 147 41.74 45.91 17.14
C SER A 147 43.13 46.26 16.56
N GLY A 148 43.28 46.32 15.24
CA GLY A 148 44.56 46.56 14.55
C GLY A 148 45.02 48.02 14.49
N GLY A 149 44.17 48.99 14.87
CA GLY A 149 44.49 50.43 14.82
C GLY A 149 45.20 51.01 16.05
N GLY A 150 45.56 50.20 17.04
CA GLY A 150 46.09 50.64 18.34
C GLY A 150 47.61 50.66 18.51
N GLY A 151 48.39 50.37 17.47
CA GLY A 151 49.87 50.36 17.53
C GLY A 151 50.48 51.49 16.70
N ALA A 152 50.61 52.68 17.31
CA ALA A 152 51.44 53.78 16.83
C ALA A 152 52.49 54.12 17.90
#